data_AF-X1S9Z8-F1
#
_entry.id   AF-X1S9Z8-F1
#
_cell.length_a   1.000
_cell.length_b   1.000
_cell.length_c   1.000
_cell.angle_alpha   90.00
_cell.angle_beta   90.00
_cell.angle_gamma   90.00
#
_symmetry.space_group_name_H-M   'P 1'
#
loop_
_entity.id
_entity.type
_entity.pdbx_description
1 polymer ?
#
loop_
_entity_poly.entity_id
_entity_poly.type
_entity_poly.pdbx_seq_one_letter_code
_entity_poly.pdbx_strand_id
1 'polypeptide(L)' 'LNYEQKNFLKFGVDFEQKFLNQKVNENRNFETTLNLAWEVLSNLTIDQLFRIHQRFLDKYYKTKV' A
#
# COMPACT_ATOMS: atom_id res chain seq x y z
N LEU A 1 -3.33 19.80 -8.59
CA LEU A 1 -2.99 18.72 -7.64
C LEU A 1 -1.48 18.75 -7.39
N ASN A 2 -1.06 18.91 -6.14
CA ASN A 2 0.35 18.80 -5.77
C ASN A 2 0.81 17.33 -5.83
N TYR A 3 2.11 17.08 -5.62
CA TYR A 3 2.69 15.74 -5.71
C TYR A 3 2.03 14.76 -4.71
N GLU A 4 1.87 15.17 -3.46
CA GLU A 4 1.27 14.36 -2.40
C GLU A 4 -0.19 13.98 -2.70
N GLN A 5 -0.99 14.92 -3.21
CA GLN A 5 -2.38 14.65 -3.59
C GLN A 5 -2.45 13.65 -4.75
N LYS A 6 -1.53 13.74 -5.73
CA LYS A 6 -1.46 12.75 -6.82
C LYS A 6 -1.13 11.36 -6.30
N ASN A 7 -0.21 11.27 -5.35
CA ASN A 7 0.16 10.01 -4.68
C ASN A 7 -1.01 9.43 -3.87
N PHE A 8 -1.79 10.27 -3.21
CA PHE A 8 -2.98 9.83 -2.48
C PHE A 8 -4.08 9.29 -3.40
N LEU A 9 -4.31 9.96 -4.53
CA LEU A 9 -5.23 9.46 -5.56
C LEU A 9 -4.74 8.14 -6.15
N LYS A 10 -3.44 8.03 -6.42
CA LYS A 10 -2.81 6.80 -6.90
C LYS A 10 -2.94 5.66 -5.89
N PHE A 11 -2.76 5.94 -4.60
CA PHE A 11 -3.00 5.00 -3.51
C PHE A 11 -4.44 4.47 -3.55
N GLY A 12 -5.45 5.36 -3.66
CA GLY A 12 -6.85 4.96 -3.71
C GLY A 12 -7.16 4.02 -4.89
N VAL A 13 -6.69 4.38 -6.08
CA VAL A 13 -6.86 3.55 -7.29
C VAL A 13 -6.17 2.18 -7.12
N ASP A 14 -4.92 2.16 -6.69
CA ASP A 14 -4.18 0.91 -6.50
C ASP A 14 -4.78 0.05 -5.38
N PHE A 15 -5.33 0.67 -4.32
CA PHE A 15 -6.01 -0.03 -3.23
C PHE A 15 -7.25 -0.76 -3.72
N GLU A 16 -8.10 -0.08 -4.50
CA GLU A 16 -9.28 -0.71 -5.08
C GLU A 16 -8.91 -1.81 -6.07
N GLN A 17 -7.97 -1.54 -6.98
CA GLN A 17 -7.67 -2.45 -8.09
C GLN A 17 -6.80 -3.65 -7.70
N LYS A 18 -5.89 -3.50 -6.73
CA LYS A 18 -4.93 -4.55 -6.37
C LYS A 18 -5.23 -5.21 -5.03
N PHE A 19 -5.65 -4.43 -4.04
CA PHE A 19 -5.88 -4.96 -2.70
C PHE A 19 -7.32 -5.46 -2.52
N LEU A 20 -8.32 -4.63 -2.80
CA LEU A 20 -9.73 -5.01 -2.64
C LEU A 20 -10.21 -5.94 -3.75
N ASN A 21 -9.89 -5.64 -5.01
CA ASN A 21 -10.32 -6.45 -6.13
C ASN A 21 -9.52 -7.77 -6.16
N GLN A 22 -10.23 -8.87 -5.97
CA GLN A 22 -9.72 -10.22 -5.96
C GLN A 22 -10.59 -11.07 -6.89
N LYS A 23 -9.97 -11.93 -7.69
CA LYS A 23 -10.73 -12.78 -8.62
C LYS A 23 -11.51 -13.84 -7.84
N VAL A 24 -12.61 -14.32 -8.43
CA VAL A 24 -13.49 -15.35 -7.83
C VAL A 24 -12.72 -16.63 -7.48
N ASN A 25 -11.68 -16.96 -8.25
CA ASN A 25 -10.84 -18.14 -8.06
C ASN A 25 -9.46 -17.84 -7.44
N GLU A 26 -9.26 -16.62 -6.94
CA GLU A 26 -8.01 -16.25 -6.28
C GLU A 26 -8.13 -16.55 -4.79
N ASN A 27 -7.18 -17.31 -4.25
CA ASN A 27 -7.08 -17.58 -2.82
C ASN A 27 -5.80 -16.96 -2.30
N ARG A 28 -5.92 -15.93 -1.44
CA ARG A 28 -4.79 -15.21 -0.86
C ARG A 28 -4.56 -15.72 0.56
N ASN A 29 -3.36 -16.19 0.84
CA ASN A 29 -2.95 -16.40 2.22
C ASN A 29 -2.66 -15.05 2.90
N PHE A 30 -2.50 -15.07 4.22
CA PHE A 30 -2.29 -13.87 5.01
C PHE A 30 -1.04 -13.07 4.59
N GLU A 31 0.05 -13.76 4.24
CA GLU A 31 1.29 -13.12 3.82
C GLU A 31 1.14 -12.41 2.48
N THR A 32 0.48 -13.04 1.50
CA THR A 32 0.17 -12.42 0.21
C THR A 32 -0.66 -11.15 0.39
N THR A 33 -1.70 -11.20 1.23
CA THR A 33 -2.54 -10.03 1.53
C THR A 33 -1.72 -8.90 2.16
N LEU A 34 -0.85 -9.19 3.13
CA LEU A 34 0.02 -8.19 3.73
C LEU A 34 1.03 -7.60 2.74
N ASN A 35 1.60 -8.43 1.86
CA ASN A 35 2.53 -7.96 0.83
C ASN A 35 1.84 -7.01 -0.15
N LEU A 36 0.60 -7.29 -0.57
CA LEU A 36 -0.20 -6.38 -1.39
C LEU A 36 -0.50 -5.07 -0.67
N ALA A 37 -0.83 -5.12 0.63
CA ALA A 37 -1.05 -3.92 1.41
C ALA A 37 0.19 -3.02 1.43
N TRP A 38 1.38 -3.58 1.68
CA TRP A 38 2.64 -2.83 1.64
C TRP A 38 2.98 -2.29 0.24
N GLU A 39 2.67 -3.04 -0.82
CA GLU A 39 2.84 -2.56 -2.19
C GLU A 39 1.96 -1.33 -2.48
N VAL A 40 0.71 -1.35 -2.04
CA VAL A 40 -0.20 -0.21 -2.25
C VAL A 40 0.20 0.98 -1.37
N LEU A 41 0.55 0.74 -0.10
CA LEU A 41 1.01 1.76 0.84
C LEU A 41 2.30 2.46 0.38
N SER A 42 3.15 1.79 -0.41
CA SER A 42 4.36 2.40 -0.99
C SER A 42 4.10 3.60 -1.90
N ASN A 43 2.85 3.81 -2.35
CA ASN A 43 2.47 4.99 -3.11
C ASN A 43 2.42 6.26 -2.22
N LEU A 44 2.24 6.12 -0.91
CA LEU A 44 2.25 7.20 0.07
C LEU A 44 3.67 7.42 0.58
N THR A 45 4.02 8.64 0.99
CA THR A 45 5.31 8.91 1.63
C THR A 45 5.31 8.42 3.08
N ILE A 46 6.48 8.12 3.64
CA ILE A 46 6.63 7.65 5.03
C ILE A 46 5.96 8.63 6.02
N ASP A 47 6.11 9.93 5.78
CA ASP A 47 5.53 10.98 6.62
C ASP A 47 3.99 10.95 6.66
N GLN A 48 3.33 10.28 5.70
CA GLN A 48 1.88 10.13 5.66
C GLN A 48 1.38 8.89 6.42
N LEU A 49 2.27 7.99 6.85
CA LEU A 49 1.93 6.71 7.48
C LEU A 49 1.87 6.80 9.01
N PHE A 50 1.09 7.74 9.54
CA PHE A 50 1.03 8.09 10.97
C PHE A 50 0.56 6.96 11.91
N ARG A 51 -0.12 5.93 11.38
CA ARG A 51 -0.76 4.86 12.18
C ARG A 51 0.08 3.59 12.26
N ILE A 52 1.26 3.57 11.65
CA ILE A 52 2.13 2.39 11.61
C ILE A 52 3.35 2.68 12.47
N HIS A 53 3.65 1.80 13.43
CA HIS A 53 4.85 1.97 14.26
C HIS A 53 6.13 1.96 13.41
N GLN A 54 7.07 2.83 13.75
CA GLN A 54 8.36 2.97 13.05
C GLN A 54 9.06 1.64 12.80
N ARG A 55 9.11 0.75 13.81
CA ARG A 55 9.71 -0.59 13.68
C ARG A 55 9.17 -1.43 12.53
N PHE A 56 7.91 -1.22 12.13
CA PHE A 56 7.29 -1.92 11.01
C PHE A 56 7.55 -1.20 9.70
N LEU A 57 7.59 0.13 9.70
CA LEU A 57 8.01 0.92 8.54
C LEU A 57 9.45 0.55 8.14
N ASP A 58 10.38 0.56 9.10
CA ASP A 58 11.80 0.23 8.86
C ASP A 58 11.99 -1.18 8.29
N LYS A 59 11.13 -2.12 8.67
CA LYS A 59 11.25 -3.53 8.30
C LYS A 59 10.53 -3.87 6.99
N TYR A 60 9.41 -3.22 6.69
CA TYR A 60 8.49 -3.67 5.65
C TYR A 60 8.14 -2.61 4.60
N TYR A 61 8.33 -1.33 4.88
CA TYR A 61 8.05 -0.27 3.90
C TYR A 61 9.13 -0.28 2.81
N LYS A 62 8.69 -0.37 1.55
CA LYS A 62 9.56 -0.35 0.37
C LYS A 62 9.26 0.92 -0.41
N THR A 63 10.18 1.86 -0.42
CA THR A 63 10.07 3.06 -1.28
C THR A 63 10.06 2.61 -2.74
N LYS A 64 9.03 3.00 -3.51
CA LYS A 64 9.08 2.89 -4.98
C LYS A 64 10.07 3.94 -5.48
N VAL A 65 11.23 3.47 -5.95
CA VAL A 65 12.22 4.27 -6.68
C VAL A 65 11.61 4.74 -8.00
#